data_AF-A0A3N6B7J1-F1
#
_entry.id   AF-A0A3N6B7J1-F1
#
_cell.length_a   1.000
_cell.length_b   1.000
_cell.length_c   1.000
_cell.angle_alpha   90.00
_cell.angle_beta   90.00
_cell.angle_gamma   90.00
#
_symmetry.space_group_name_H-M   'P 1'
#
loop_
_entity.id
_entity.type
_entity.pdbx_description
1 polymer ?
#
loop_
_entity_poly.entity_id
_entity_poly.type
_entity_poly.pdbx_seq_one_letter_code
_entity_poly.pdbx_strand_id
1 'polypeptide(L)'
;MSTRGLRAAGLALLTACFLLGSFGASFAQKVPAPEEVLGFKVGADYHLATYEQAVAYFKAIEKTSNRMKIFEMGQTEGGRTQIYAVITSEANMGALDKYK
;
A
#
# COMPACT_ATOMS: atom_id res chain seq x y z
N MET A 1 -50.92 23.64 16.04
CA MET A 1 -49.45 23.84 16.08
C MET A 1 -48.85 22.63 16.79
N SER A 2 -47.79 21.91 16.40
CA SER A 2 -46.85 21.95 15.29
C SER A 2 -46.07 20.61 15.31
N THR A 3 -46.68 19.48 14.96
CA THR A 3 -45.99 18.15 14.98
C THR A 3 -45.34 17.77 13.65
N ARG A 4 -45.71 18.45 12.56
CA ARG A 4 -45.11 18.26 11.22
C ARG A 4 -43.68 18.79 11.12
N GLY A 5 -43.36 19.88 11.82
CA GLY A 5 -42.02 20.49 11.80
C GLY A 5 -40.95 19.64 12.49
N LEU A 6 -41.31 18.93 13.58
CA LEU A 6 -40.37 18.13 14.36
C LEU A 6 -39.95 16.84 13.64
N ARG A 7 -40.85 16.25 12.84
CA ARG A 7 -40.55 15.09 11.98
C ARG A 7 -39.71 15.47 10.76
N ALA A 8 -39.96 16.64 10.18
CA ALA A 8 -39.15 17.17 9.07
C ALA A 8 -37.72 17.52 9.51
N ALA A 9 -37.55 18.10 10.70
CA ALA A 9 -36.25 18.38 11.28
C ALA A 9 -35.46 17.11 11.60
N GLY A 10 -36.10 16.09 12.18
CA GLY A 10 -35.46 14.80 12.46
C GLY A 10 -35.03 14.04 11.19
N LEU A 11 -35.85 14.09 10.14
CA LEU A 11 -35.50 13.50 8.85
C LEU A 11 -34.35 14.26 8.18
N ALA A 12 -34.38 15.60 8.20
CA ALA A 12 -33.29 16.42 7.67
C ALA A 12 -31.96 16.19 8.41
N LEU A 13 -31.99 15.96 9.72
CA LEU A 13 -30.81 15.68 10.53
C LEU A 13 -30.20 14.30 10.19
N LEU A 14 -31.04 13.28 9.96
CA LEU A 14 -30.61 11.95 9.55
C LEU A 14 -30.00 11.96 8.14
N THR A 15 -30.60 12.70 7.20
CA THR A 15 -30.06 12.84 5.83
C THR A 15 -28.73 13.62 5.83
N ALA A 16 -28.58 14.63 6.69
CA ALA A 16 -27.32 15.35 6.86
C ALA A 16 -26.19 14.48 7.44
N CYS A 17 -26.49 13.62 8.41
CA CYS A 17 -25.52 12.63 8.93
C CYS A 17 -25.11 11.60 7.88
N PHE A 18 -26.04 11.16 7.02
CA PHE A 18 -25.73 10.21 5.95
C PHE A 18 -24.82 10.83 4.87
N LEU A 19 -25.04 12.11 4.53
CA LEU A 19 -24.18 12.85 3.59
C LEU A 19 -22.78 13.11 4.14
N LEU A 20 -22.62 13.34 5.44
CA LEU A 20 -21.31 13.51 6.08
C LEU A 20 -20.52 12.19 6.22
N GLY A 21 -21.21 11.05 6.40
CA GLY A 21 -20.57 9.74 6.52
C GLY A 21 -20.12 9.11 5.20
N SER A 22 -20.53 9.68 4.06
CA SER A 22 -20.28 9.08 2.73
C SER A 22 -18.91 9.43 2.13
N PHE A 23 -18.12 10.29 2.78
CA PHE A 23 -16.77 10.62 2.31
C PHE A 23 -15.75 9.60 2.85
N GLY A 24 -15.82 8.37 2.32
CA GLY A 24 -14.76 7.39 2.52
C GLY A 24 -13.48 7.86 1.82
N ALA A 25 -12.63 8.59 2.55
CA ALA A 25 -11.32 8.96 2.06
C ALA A 25 -10.48 7.69 1.86
N SER A 26 -10.37 7.24 0.60
CA SER A 26 -9.45 6.18 0.24
C SER A 26 -8.04 6.77 0.27
N PHE A 27 -7.36 6.65 1.41
CA PHE A 27 -5.94 7.00 1.51
C PHE A 27 -5.13 5.98 0.71
N ALA A 28 -4.65 6.38 -0.46
CA ALA A 28 -3.66 5.61 -1.18
C ALA A 28 -2.40 5.48 -0.30
N GLN A 29 -1.88 4.26 -0.15
CA GLN A 29 -0.63 4.05 0.56
C GLN A 29 0.49 4.82 -0.15
N LYS A 30 1.25 5.61 0.61
CA LYS A 30 2.39 6.34 0.08
C LYS A 30 3.57 5.37 -0.07
N VAL A 31 3.68 4.76 -1.25
CA VAL A 31 4.81 3.92 -1.64
C VAL A 31 5.95 4.84 -2.10
N PRO A 32 7.19 4.69 -1.60
CA PRO A 32 8.31 5.52 -2.03
C PRO A 32 8.63 5.27 -3.51
N ALA A 33 8.90 6.35 -4.23
CA ALA A 33 9.38 6.23 -5.60
C ALA A 33 10.81 5.64 -5.60
N PRO A 34 11.21 4.86 -6.62
CA PRO A 34 12.56 4.34 -6.71
C PRO A 34 13.63 5.44 -6.57
N GLU A 35 13.39 6.60 -7.16
CA GLU A 35 14.32 7.73 -7.15
C GLU A 35 14.51 8.33 -5.75
N GLU A 36 13.49 8.26 -4.89
CA GLU A 36 13.58 8.73 -3.50
C GLU A 36 14.50 7.84 -2.65
N VAL A 37 14.66 6.57 -3.03
CA VAL A 37 15.51 5.61 -2.30
C VAL A 37 16.88 5.45 -2.97
N LEU A 38 16.92 5.42 -4.30
CA LEU A 38 18.14 5.24 -5.07
C LEU A 38 18.96 6.52 -5.21
N GLY A 39 18.32 7.70 -5.10
CA GLY A 39 18.98 9.00 -5.23
C GLY A 39 19.30 9.41 -6.67
N PHE A 40 18.89 8.61 -7.65
CA PHE A 40 19.03 8.90 -9.08
C PHE A 40 17.82 8.36 -9.85
N LYS A 41 17.61 8.90 -11.06
CA LYS A 41 16.51 8.46 -11.94
C LYS A 41 16.76 7.05 -12.47
N VAL A 42 15.77 6.18 -12.39
CA VAL A 42 15.88 4.83 -12.97
C VAL A 42 16.10 4.93 -14.48
N GLY A 43 17.12 4.24 -14.98
CA GLY A 43 17.51 4.30 -16.39
C GLY A 43 18.31 5.55 -16.79
N ALA A 44 18.81 6.34 -15.81
CA ALA A 44 19.76 7.40 -16.11
C ALA A 44 21.09 6.84 -16.61
N ASP A 45 21.73 7.57 -17.54
CA ASP A 45 23.03 7.20 -18.08
C ASP A 45 24.07 7.04 -16.97
N TYR A 46 24.88 5.98 -17.07
CA TYR A 46 25.92 5.63 -16.10
C TYR A 46 25.44 5.39 -14.66
N HIS A 47 24.13 5.16 -14.46
CA HIS A 47 23.58 4.80 -13.16
C HIS A 47 22.96 3.41 -13.19
N LEU A 48 23.53 2.49 -12.39
CA LEU A 48 22.99 1.15 -12.18
C LEU A 48 22.86 0.88 -10.69
N ALA A 49 21.66 0.53 -10.24
CA ALA A 49 21.44 0.14 -8.85
C ALA A 49 22.19 -1.16 -8.52
N THR A 50 22.88 -1.18 -7.38
CA THR A 50 23.45 -2.43 -6.86
C THR A 50 22.33 -3.34 -6.36
N TYR A 51 22.67 -4.61 -6.16
CA TYR A 51 21.73 -5.57 -5.56
C TYR A 51 21.23 -5.10 -4.19
N GLU A 52 22.13 -4.61 -3.34
CA GLU A 52 21.80 -4.12 -2.00
C GLU A 52 20.83 -2.94 -2.07
N GLN A 53 21.02 -2.03 -3.03
CA GLN A 53 20.13 -0.89 -3.27
C GLN A 53 18.75 -1.36 -3.74
N ALA A 54 18.68 -2.32 -4.66
CA ALA A 54 17.43 -2.90 -5.13
C ALA A 54 16.68 -3.61 -3.99
N VAL A 55 17.37 -4.43 -3.20
CA VAL A 55 16.80 -5.10 -2.02
C VAL A 55 16.32 -4.10 -0.97
N ALA A 56 17.10 -3.04 -0.70
CA ALA A 56 16.71 -1.99 0.23
C ALA A 56 15.44 -1.28 -0.23
N TYR A 57 15.32 -1.01 -1.54
CA TYR A 57 14.11 -0.43 -2.12
C TYR A 57 12.89 -1.33 -1.94
N PHE A 58 12.99 -2.62 -2.26
CA PHE A 58 11.89 -3.55 -2.03
C PHE A 58 11.52 -3.64 -0.53
N LYS A 59 12.49 -3.68 0.37
CA LYS A 59 12.23 -3.66 1.82
C LYS A 59 11.52 -2.38 2.27
N ALA A 60 11.77 -1.24 1.61
CA ALA A 60 11.06 0.01 1.88
C ALA A 60 9.59 -0.06 1.41
N ILE A 61 9.34 -0.67 0.24
CA ILE A 61 7.97 -0.90 -0.25
C ILE A 61 7.22 -1.86 0.69
N GLU A 62 7.84 -2.95 1.14
CA GLU A 62 7.20 -3.93 2.03
C GLU A 62 6.75 -3.29 3.35
N LYS A 63 7.52 -2.33 3.87
CA LYS A 63 7.17 -1.60 5.11
C LYS A 63 6.00 -0.62 4.93
N THR A 64 5.76 -0.15 3.71
CA THR A 64 4.77 0.91 3.42
C THR A 64 3.54 0.40 2.69
N SER A 65 3.59 -0.81 2.12
CA SER A 65 2.50 -1.41 1.37
C SER A 65 1.94 -2.66 2.05
N ASN A 66 0.60 -2.79 2.06
CA ASN A 66 -0.10 -4.01 2.48
C ASN A 66 -0.28 -5.01 1.32
N ARG A 67 0.31 -4.72 0.16
CA ARG A 67 0.17 -5.46 -1.10
C ARG A 67 1.45 -6.12 -1.57
N MET A 68 2.53 -6.04 -0.79
CA MET A 68 3.77 -6.75 -1.09
C MET A 68 4.35 -7.40 0.16
N LYS A 69 4.90 -8.61 0.01
CA LYS A 69 5.71 -9.28 1.03
C LYS A 69 6.95 -9.92 0.40
N ILE A 70 8.08 -9.79 1.06
CA ILE A 70 9.36 -10.36 0.67
C ILE A 70 9.58 -11.68 1.41
N PHE A 71 10.15 -12.64 0.70
CA PHE A 71 10.53 -13.93 1.24
C PHE A 71 11.97 -14.24 0.84
N GLU A 72 12.68 -14.94 1.72
CA GLU A 72 14.03 -15.44 1.45
C GLU A 72 13.93 -16.82 0.80
N MET A 73 14.56 -16.98 -0.36
CA MET A 73 14.62 -18.25 -1.10
C MET A 73 15.82 -19.10 -0.66
N GLY A 74 16.87 -18.46 -0.13
CA GLY A 74 18.11 -19.12 0.29
C GLY A 74 19.32 -18.23 0.04
N GLN A 75 20.51 -18.86 -0.01
CA GLN A 75 21.76 -18.18 -0.32
C GLN A 75 22.19 -18.49 -1.75
N THR A 76 22.72 -17.48 -2.45
CA THR A 76 23.43 -17.66 -3.72
C THR A 76 24.80 -18.30 -3.46
N GLU A 77 25.44 -18.80 -4.52
CA GLU A 77 26.84 -19.30 -4.47
C GLU A 77 27.83 -18.25 -3.93
N GLY A 78 27.54 -16.96 -4.14
CA GLY A 78 28.31 -15.84 -3.60
C GLY A 78 27.97 -15.47 -2.15
N GLY A 79 27.17 -16.28 -1.44
CA GLY A 79 26.78 -16.04 -0.05
C GLY A 79 25.79 -14.89 0.17
N ARG A 80 25.16 -14.39 -0.90
CA ARG A 80 24.14 -13.33 -0.81
C ARG A 80 22.76 -13.93 -0.71
N THR A 81 21.92 -13.43 0.20
CA THR A 81 20.55 -13.91 0.37
C THR A 81 19.76 -13.60 -0.88
N GLN A 82 19.20 -14.63 -1.53
CA GLN A 82 18.31 -14.45 -2.66
C GLN A 82 16.88 -14.25 -2.16
N ILE A 83 16.26 -13.15 -2.56
CA ILE A 83 14.88 -12.81 -2.18
C ILE A 83 13.93 -12.91 -3.37
N TYR A 84 12.66 -13.12 -3.08
CA TYR A 84 11.57 -12.90 -4.02
C TYR A 84 10.45 -12.09 -3.34
N ALA A 85 9.70 -11.34 -4.12
CA ALA A 85 8.57 -10.57 -3.64
C ALA A 85 7.27 -11.14 -4.23
N VAL A 86 6.24 -11.26 -3.39
CA VAL A 86 4.88 -11.56 -3.84
C VAL A 86 4.08 -10.27 -3.78
N ILE A 87 3.47 -9.90 -4.89
CA ILE A 87 2.63 -8.69 -5.03
C ILE A 87 1.22 -9.13 -5.43
N THR A 88 0.22 -8.77 -4.62
CA THR A 88 -1.17 -9.15 -4.89
C THR A 88 -2.15 -8.14 -4.25
N SER A 89 -3.45 -8.40 -4.32
CA SER A 89 -4.44 -7.60 -3.58
C SER A 89 -4.27 -7.80 -2.07
N GLU A 90 -4.67 -6.81 -1.27
CA GLU A 90 -4.63 -6.92 0.19
C GLU A 90 -5.42 -8.15 0.69
N ALA A 91 -6.59 -8.41 0.09
CA ALA A 91 -7.40 -9.58 0.40
C ALA A 91 -6.65 -10.91 0.16
N ASN A 92 -5.90 -11.01 -0.94
CA ASN A 92 -5.10 -12.20 -1.24
C ASN A 92 -3.85 -12.29 -0.34
N MET A 93 -3.28 -11.15 0.06
CA MET A 93 -2.13 -11.10 0.96
C MET A 93 -2.48 -11.69 2.33
N GLY A 94 -3.70 -11.45 2.84
CA GLY A 94 -4.19 -12.05 4.09
C GLY A 94 -4.43 -13.56 4.02
N ALA A 95 -4.57 -14.11 2.81
CA ALA A 95 -4.78 -15.54 2.56
C ALA A 95 -3.59 -16.16 1.79
N LEU A 96 -2.40 -15.59 1.91
CA LEU A 96 -1.23 -15.94 1.12
C LEU A 96 -0.90 -17.44 1.17
N ASP A 97 -1.02 -18.06 2.34
CA ASP A 97 -0.72 -19.48 2.55
C ASP A 97 -1.66 -20.41 1.77
N LYS A 98 -2.86 -19.93 1.42
CA LYS A 98 -3.81 -20.68 0.57
C LYS A 98 -3.40 -20.65 -0.92
N TYR A 99 -2.68 -19.62 -1.35
CA TYR A 99 -2.31 -19.38 -2.76
C TYR A 99 -0.83 -19.63 -3.04
N LYS A 100 -0.06 -19.99 -2.02
CA LYS A 100 1.36 -20.32 -2.09
C LYS A 100 1.61 -21.76 -2.53
#